data_AF-A0A2V5V2D6-F1
#
_entry.id   AF-A0A2V5V2D6-F1
#
_cell.length_a   1.000
_cell.length_b   1.000
_cell.length_c   1.000
_cell.angle_alpha   90.00
_cell.angle_beta   90.00
_cell.angle_gamma   90.00
#
_symmetry.space_group_name_H-M   'P 1'
#
loop_
_entity.id
_entity.type
_entity.pdbx_description
1 polymer ?
#
loop_
_entity_poly.entity_id
_entity_poly.type
_entity_poly.pdbx_seq_one_letter_code
_entity_poly.pdbx_strand_id
1 'polypeptide(L)'
;MSKIAEKSSRLSRLGRWVAELVLVFVGVYAAFWLSNYQQHRQDAERRDRILASIEQTLREGIESGKINRAKEEREAAEFQRALDAGEMPPLDPFVFTTDYSPGDFATLLQSGGIQLLDLQTLTALRNDESVIRWGLSRMARYQKLSDELIVPNLDQDISFFYDPATKKLRKRFEIYPEALQATVKFANDLEHTHTELLKRIQAERQLHR
;
A
#
# COMPACT_ATOMS: atom_id res chain seq x y z
N MET A 1 -42.43 75.73 -0.62
CA MET A 1 -42.13 74.83 0.52
C MET A 1 -42.26 73.38 0.04
N SER A 2 -41.16 72.70 -0.30
CA SER A 2 -41.16 71.28 -0.71
C SER A 2 -39.76 70.69 -0.53
N LYS A 3 -39.42 70.18 0.66
CA LYS A 3 -38.18 69.37 0.86
C LYS A 3 -38.27 68.31 1.98
N ILE A 4 -39.40 68.14 2.67
CA ILE A 4 -39.46 67.25 3.86
C ILE A 4 -40.13 65.88 3.56
N ALA A 5 -40.98 65.76 2.54
CA ALA A 5 -41.66 64.50 2.22
C ALA A 5 -40.80 63.46 1.46
N GLU A 6 -39.68 63.87 0.85
CA GLU A 6 -38.89 62.98 -0.02
C GLU A 6 -37.81 62.17 0.74
N LYS A 7 -37.38 62.67 1.90
CA LYS A 7 -36.27 62.09 2.68
C LYS A 7 -36.68 60.79 3.40
N SER A 8 -37.93 60.67 3.83
CA SER A 8 -38.45 59.46 4.52
C SER A 8 -38.72 58.28 3.56
N SER A 9 -39.05 58.54 2.29
CA SER A 9 -39.32 57.48 1.31
C SER A 9 -38.05 56.83 0.75
N ARG A 10 -36.92 57.56 0.69
CA ARG A 10 -35.62 56.99 0.30
C ARG A 10 -34.99 56.17 1.43
N LEU A 11 -35.13 56.59 2.68
CA LEU A 11 -34.64 55.86 3.86
C LEU A 11 -35.38 54.53 4.08
N SER A 12 -36.70 54.48 3.88
CA SER A 12 -37.45 53.22 3.96
C SER A 12 -37.16 52.27 2.79
N ARG A 13 -36.95 52.81 1.58
CA ARG A 13 -36.49 52.02 0.42
C ARG A 13 -35.08 51.46 0.62
N LEU A 14 -34.16 52.25 1.17
CA LEU A 14 -32.80 51.79 1.53
C LEU A 14 -32.84 50.74 2.64
N GLY A 15 -33.64 50.92 3.69
CA GLY A 15 -33.80 49.93 4.75
C GLY A 15 -34.39 48.62 4.25
N ARG A 16 -35.38 48.68 3.34
CA ARG A 16 -35.93 47.50 2.67
C ARG A 16 -34.89 46.79 1.80
N TRP A 17 -34.09 47.55 1.04
CA TRP A 17 -33.03 46.99 0.20
C TRP A 17 -31.92 46.33 1.02
N VAL A 18 -31.51 46.96 2.13
CA VAL A 18 -30.54 46.38 3.08
C VAL A 18 -31.10 45.14 3.76
N ALA A 19 -32.36 45.15 4.18
CA ALA A 19 -33.01 43.97 4.78
C ALA A 19 -33.08 42.80 3.78
N GLU A 20 -33.40 43.09 2.52
CA GLU A 20 -33.42 42.10 1.43
C GLU A 20 -32.01 41.54 1.16
N LEU A 21 -30.98 42.40 1.17
CA LEU A 21 -29.58 42.00 1.00
C LEU A 21 -29.10 41.12 2.16
N VAL A 22 -29.43 41.48 3.41
CA VAL A 22 -29.12 40.68 4.60
C VAL A 22 -29.84 39.33 4.56
N LEU A 23 -31.11 39.30 4.14
CA LEU A 23 -31.90 38.07 4.06
C LEU A 23 -31.36 37.12 3.00
N VAL A 24 -30.97 37.64 1.83
CA VAL A 24 -30.28 36.86 0.79
C VAL A 24 -28.93 36.34 1.31
N PHE A 25 -28.16 37.18 2.01
CA PHE A 25 -26.86 36.79 2.57
C PHE A 25 -26.98 35.67 3.60
N VAL A 26 -27.94 35.76 4.53
CA VAL A 26 -28.23 34.72 5.52
C VAL A 26 -28.69 33.43 4.83
N GLY A 27 -29.52 33.52 3.79
CA GLY A 27 -29.97 32.38 3.01
C GLY A 27 -28.82 31.65 2.30
N VAL A 28 -27.91 32.38 1.65
CA VAL A 28 -26.73 31.81 0.99
C VAL A 28 -25.76 31.20 2.00
N TYR A 29 -25.51 31.89 3.13
CA TYR A 29 -24.64 31.37 4.18
C TYR A 29 -25.20 30.10 4.82
N ALA A 30 -26.51 30.05 5.10
CA ALA A 30 -27.18 28.87 5.64
C ALA A 30 -27.16 27.69 4.67
N ALA A 31 -27.41 27.94 3.37
CA ALA A 31 -27.33 26.91 2.34
C ALA A 31 -25.91 26.36 2.19
N PHE A 32 -24.91 27.25 2.20
CA PHE A 32 -23.49 26.87 2.16
C PHE A 32 -23.06 26.08 3.40
N TRP A 33 -23.52 26.48 4.58
CA TRP A 33 -23.24 25.77 5.83
C TRP A 33 -23.87 24.37 5.85
N LEU A 34 -25.12 24.25 5.41
CA LEU A 34 -25.81 22.95 5.30
C LEU A 34 -25.14 22.04 4.27
N SER A 35 -24.75 22.57 3.11
CA SER A 35 -24.03 21.79 2.10
C SER A 35 -22.66 21.35 2.60
N ASN A 36 -21.94 22.22 3.33
CA ASN A 36 -20.63 21.87 3.89
C ASN A 36 -20.73 20.77 4.96
N TYR A 37 -21.78 20.82 5.79
CA TYR A 37 -22.04 19.79 6.79
C TYR A 37 -22.37 18.42 6.17
N GLN A 38 -23.21 18.40 5.11
CA GLN A 38 -23.53 17.17 4.39
C GLN A 38 -22.30 16.60 3.67
N GLN A 39 -21.47 17.47 3.07
CA GLN A 39 -20.26 17.07 2.39
C GLN A 39 -19.24 16.44 3.36
N HIS A 40 -19.02 17.02 4.54
CA HIS A 40 -18.12 16.44 5.55
C HIS A 40 -18.57 15.05 6.01
N ARG A 41 -19.89 14.79 6.12
CA ARG A 41 -20.38 13.44 6.43
C ARG A 41 -20.10 12.45 5.30
N GLN A 42 -20.32 12.84 4.05
CA GLN A 42 -20.04 11.98 2.90
C GLN A 42 -18.55 11.67 2.77
N ASP A 43 -17.68 12.65 3.00
CA ASP A 43 -16.23 12.47 2.97
C ASP A 43 -15.76 11.55 4.10
N ALA A 44 -16.32 11.69 5.31
CA ALA A 44 -16.05 10.80 6.43
C ALA A 44 -16.47 9.35 6.15
N GLU A 45 -17.66 9.14 5.56
CA GLU A 45 -18.13 7.80 5.17
C GLU A 45 -17.25 7.19 4.07
N ARG A 46 -16.85 7.97 3.06
CA ARG A 46 -15.96 7.50 1.98
C ARG A 46 -14.59 7.12 2.55
N ARG A 47 -14.02 7.97 3.40
CA ARG A 47 -12.76 7.69 4.09
C ARG A 47 -12.84 6.40 4.90
N ASP A 48 -13.88 6.21 5.71
CA ASP A 48 -14.01 4.99 6.51
C ASP A 48 -14.14 3.73 5.64
N ARG A 49 -14.86 3.79 4.51
CA ARG A 49 -14.93 2.67 3.55
C ARG A 49 -13.57 2.34 2.94
N ILE A 50 -12.80 3.36 2.53
CA ILE A 50 -11.45 3.18 2.00
C ILE A 50 -10.54 2.54 3.07
N LEU A 51 -10.50 3.12 4.27
CA LEU A 51 -9.68 2.63 5.38
C LEU A 51 -10.07 1.21 5.78
N ALA A 52 -11.37 0.88 5.81
CA ALA A 52 -11.86 -0.47 6.11
C ALA A 52 -11.45 -1.49 5.04
N SER A 53 -11.51 -1.12 3.75
CA SER A 53 -11.06 -1.98 2.66
C SER A 53 -9.57 -2.26 2.75
N ILE A 54 -8.75 -1.23 2.98
CA ILE A 54 -7.29 -1.39 3.12
C ILE A 54 -6.98 -2.24 4.37
N GLU A 55 -7.65 -1.96 5.49
CA GLU A 55 -7.48 -2.74 6.72
C GLU A 55 -7.78 -4.23 6.52
N GLN A 56 -8.86 -4.56 5.79
CA GLN A 56 -9.20 -5.94 5.48
C GLN A 56 -8.09 -6.62 4.65
N THR A 57 -7.67 -5.99 3.56
CA THR A 57 -6.59 -6.53 2.69
C THR A 57 -5.30 -6.73 3.46
N LEU A 58 -4.92 -5.80 4.35
CA LEU A 58 -3.72 -5.93 5.17
C LEU A 58 -3.81 -7.09 6.17
N ARG A 59 -4.97 -7.30 6.79
CA ARG A 59 -5.17 -8.42 7.71
C ARG A 59 -5.05 -9.76 7.00
N GLU A 60 -5.66 -9.89 5.82
CA GLU A 60 -5.56 -11.07 4.98
C GLU A 60 -4.11 -11.29 4.50
N GLY A 61 -3.40 -10.23 4.11
CA GLY A 61 -1.99 -10.26 3.72
C GLY A 61 -1.05 -10.67 4.86
N ILE A 62 -1.28 -10.16 6.08
CA ILE A 62 -0.49 -10.53 7.27
C ILE A 62 -0.73 -12.00 7.65
N GLU A 63 -2.00 -12.45 7.68
CA GLU A 63 -2.33 -13.83 8.05
C GLU A 63 -1.79 -14.83 7.02
N SER A 64 -1.97 -14.57 5.72
CA SER A 64 -1.41 -15.42 4.66
C SER A 64 0.12 -15.38 4.62
N GLY A 65 0.70 -14.20 4.85
CA GLY A 65 2.15 -13.98 4.87
C GLY A 65 2.88 -14.77 5.95
N LYS A 66 2.28 -15.00 7.13
CA LYS A 66 2.92 -15.76 8.22
C LYS A 66 3.29 -17.19 7.83
N ILE A 67 2.38 -17.88 7.13
CA ILE A 67 2.60 -19.28 6.72
C ILE A 67 3.69 -19.33 5.65
N ASN A 68 3.62 -18.45 4.66
CA ASN A 68 4.60 -18.37 3.58
C ASN A 68 5.99 -17.99 4.11
N ARG A 69 6.06 -16.99 5.00
CA ARG A 69 7.32 -16.55 5.62
C ARG A 69 7.98 -17.67 6.40
N ALA A 70 7.24 -18.38 7.25
CA ALA A 70 7.80 -19.48 8.04
C ALA A 70 8.35 -20.59 7.14
N LYS A 71 7.70 -20.85 6.00
CA LYS A 71 8.17 -21.79 4.99
C LYS A 71 9.46 -21.28 4.32
N GLU A 72 9.48 -20.05 3.83
CA GLU A 72 10.65 -19.44 3.17
C GLU A 72 11.87 -19.36 4.11
N GLU A 73 11.66 -18.99 5.37
CA GLU A 73 12.70 -18.95 6.40
C GLU A 73 13.30 -20.34 6.65
N ARG A 74 12.43 -21.35 6.72
CA ARG A 74 12.85 -22.73 6.90
C ARG A 74 13.65 -23.23 5.70
N GLU A 75 13.16 -23.03 4.48
CA GLU A 75 13.81 -23.46 3.24
C GLU A 75 15.18 -22.79 3.07
N ALA A 76 15.27 -21.47 3.28
CA ALA A 76 16.53 -20.74 3.20
C ALA A 76 17.53 -21.21 4.27
N ALA A 77 17.08 -21.45 5.50
CA ALA A 77 17.94 -21.93 6.58
C ALA A 77 18.37 -23.39 6.39
N GLU A 78 17.49 -24.25 5.88
CA GLU A 78 17.80 -25.65 5.56
C GLU A 78 18.83 -25.74 4.43
N PHE A 79 18.62 -24.98 3.35
CA PHE A 79 19.58 -24.93 2.24
C PHE A 79 20.94 -24.42 2.71
N GLN A 80 20.98 -23.32 3.47
CA GLN A 80 22.23 -22.75 3.97
C GLN A 80 22.97 -23.73 4.88
N ARG A 81 22.26 -24.41 5.79
CA ARG A 81 22.85 -25.41 6.68
C ARG A 81 23.45 -26.58 5.91
N ALA A 82 22.72 -27.11 4.92
CA ALA A 82 23.21 -28.21 4.09
C ALA A 82 24.41 -27.78 3.23
N LEU A 83 24.41 -26.53 2.74
CA LEU A 83 25.55 -25.96 2.02
C LEU A 83 26.79 -25.83 2.92
N ASP A 84 26.63 -25.33 4.15
CA ASP A 84 27.71 -25.18 5.13
C ASP A 84 28.26 -26.55 5.60
N ALA A 85 27.41 -27.58 5.62
CA ALA A 85 27.79 -28.96 5.91
C ALA A 85 28.46 -29.68 4.71
N GLY A 86 28.46 -29.07 3.51
CA GLY A 86 29.01 -29.69 2.30
C GLY A 86 28.16 -30.84 1.75
N GLU A 87 26.85 -30.80 1.99
CA GLU A 87 25.87 -31.83 1.57
C GLU A 87 25.37 -31.64 0.13
N MET A 88 25.70 -30.50 -0.51
CA MET A 88 25.30 -30.14 -1.89
C MET A 88 23.77 -30.27 -2.11
N PRO A 89 22.95 -29.49 -1.38
CA PRO A 89 21.49 -29.56 -1.49
C PRO A 89 21.01 -29.26 -2.93
N PRO A 90 19.88 -29.82 -3.37
CA PRO A 90 19.32 -29.51 -4.70
C PRO A 90 18.90 -28.04 -4.81
N LEU A 91 18.94 -27.51 -6.02
CA LEU A 91 18.41 -26.17 -6.34
C LEU A 91 17.01 -26.33 -6.91
N ASP A 92 16.03 -25.78 -6.20
CA ASP A 92 14.64 -25.78 -6.61
C ASP A 92 14.32 -24.56 -7.48
N PRO A 93 13.43 -24.68 -8.47
CA PRO A 93 13.01 -23.53 -9.25
C PRO A 93 12.31 -22.45 -8.42
N PHE A 94 12.63 -21.19 -8.69
CA PHE A 94 11.91 -20.06 -8.13
C PHE A 94 10.62 -19.83 -8.91
N VAL A 95 9.47 -20.02 -8.26
CA VAL A 95 8.16 -19.75 -8.85
C VAL A 95 7.46 -18.69 -8.02
N PHE A 96 7.25 -17.50 -8.60
CA PHE A 96 6.53 -16.41 -7.98
C PHE A 96 5.26 -16.08 -8.77
N THR A 97 4.11 -16.25 -8.13
CA THR A 97 2.82 -15.83 -8.67
C THR A 97 2.23 -14.76 -7.78
N THR A 98 1.87 -13.63 -8.38
CA THR A 98 1.18 -12.54 -7.70
C THR A 98 0.05 -12.02 -8.58
N ASP A 99 -1.08 -11.72 -7.94
CA ASP A 99 -2.23 -11.02 -8.51
C ASP A 99 -2.14 -9.49 -8.32
N TYR A 100 -1.06 -9.00 -7.71
CA TYR A 100 -0.84 -7.59 -7.45
C TYR A 100 -0.77 -6.77 -8.74
N SER A 101 -1.51 -5.66 -8.75
CA SER A 101 -1.54 -4.68 -9.83
C SER A 101 -1.19 -3.28 -9.28
N PRO A 102 -0.12 -2.62 -9.79
CA PRO A 102 0.17 -1.21 -9.46
C PRO A 102 -0.98 -0.25 -9.83
N GLY A 103 -1.84 -0.65 -10.78
CA GLY A 103 -2.99 0.13 -11.22
C GLY A 103 -4.06 0.27 -10.13
N ASP A 104 -4.19 -0.72 -9.25
CA ASP A 104 -5.20 -0.72 -8.20
C ASP A 104 -4.86 0.34 -7.14
N PHE A 105 -3.57 0.47 -6.83
CA PHE A 105 -3.05 1.52 -5.95
C PHE A 105 -3.29 2.93 -6.54
N ALA A 106 -2.96 3.12 -7.81
CA ALA A 106 -3.19 4.39 -8.50
C ALA A 106 -4.69 4.76 -8.52
N THR A 107 -5.55 3.78 -8.75
CA THR A 107 -7.01 3.95 -8.76
C THR A 107 -7.53 4.39 -7.39
N LEU A 108 -7.04 3.77 -6.31
CA LEU A 108 -7.40 4.14 -4.94
C LEU A 108 -7.01 5.61 -4.64
N LEU A 109 -5.77 6.01 -4.96
CA LEU A 109 -5.32 7.39 -4.76
C LEU A 109 -6.12 8.40 -5.59
N GLN A 110 -6.43 8.07 -6.85
CA GLN A 110 -7.18 8.94 -7.76
C GLN A 110 -8.66 9.07 -7.38
N SER A 111 -9.26 8.03 -6.78
CA SER A 111 -10.66 8.04 -6.33
C SER A 111 -10.94 8.93 -5.10
N GLY A 112 -9.93 9.64 -4.59
CA GLY A 112 -10.04 10.54 -3.45
C GLY A 112 -9.09 10.22 -2.29
N GLY A 113 -8.27 9.16 -2.39
CA GLY A 113 -7.37 8.76 -1.31
C GLY A 113 -6.42 9.88 -0.85
N ILE A 114 -5.94 10.71 -1.78
CA ILE A 114 -5.04 11.84 -1.45
C ILE A 114 -5.75 12.93 -0.63
N GLN A 115 -7.03 13.20 -0.89
CA GLN A 115 -7.77 14.23 -0.16
C GLN A 115 -8.39 13.72 1.15
N LEU A 116 -8.67 12.42 1.23
CA LEU A 116 -9.44 11.82 2.32
C LEU A 116 -8.57 11.23 3.43
N LEU A 117 -7.34 10.81 3.14
CA LEU A 117 -6.47 10.12 4.09
C LEU A 117 -5.45 11.07 4.74
N ASP A 118 -5.14 10.82 6.01
CA ASP A 118 -4.11 11.59 6.71
C ASP A 118 -2.72 11.40 6.08
N LEU A 119 -1.89 12.44 6.13
CA LEU A 119 -0.54 12.45 5.52
C LEU A 119 0.33 11.29 6.01
N GLN A 120 0.23 10.92 7.29
CA GLN A 120 0.98 9.80 7.85
C GLN A 120 0.54 8.46 7.26
N THR A 121 -0.76 8.27 7.06
CA THR A 121 -1.33 7.08 6.44
C THR A 121 -0.95 7.02 4.97
N LEU A 122 -1.00 8.14 4.23
CA LEU A 122 -0.52 8.21 2.86
C LEU A 122 0.97 7.87 2.73
N THR A 123 1.79 8.33 3.69
CA THR A 123 3.23 8.04 3.70
C THR A 123 3.49 6.56 3.98
N ALA A 124 2.81 5.98 4.97
CA ALA A 124 2.92 4.56 5.28
C ALA A 124 2.45 3.69 4.12
N LEU A 125 1.33 4.07 3.49
CA LEU A 125 0.76 3.39 2.34
C LEU A 125 1.70 3.44 1.12
N ARG A 126 2.34 4.59 0.86
CA ARG A 126 3.35 4.72 -0.19
C ARG A 126 4.61 3.89 0.10
N ASN A 127 5.00 3.76 1.36
CA ASN A 127 6.14 2.95 1.76
C ASN A 127 5.85 1.46 1.53
N ASP A 128 4.67 1.00 1.95
CA ASP A 128 4.17 -0.37 1.73
C ASP A 128 4.18 -0.75 0.23
N GLU A 129 3.57 0.10 -0.59
CA GLU A 129 3.57 -0.01 -2.06
C GLU A 129 4.99 -0.07 -2.65
N SER A 130 5.92 0.71 -2.08
CA SER A 130 7.31 0.70 -2.55
C SER A 130 8.01 -0.62 -2.21
N VAL A 131 7.78 -1.18 -1.02
CA VAL A 131 8.33 -2.50 -0.63
C VAL A 131 7.78 -3.58 -1.55
N ILE A 132 6.48 -3.61 -1.82
CA ILE A 132 5.84 -4.55 -2.74
C ILE A 132 6.52 -4.46 -4.12
N ARG A 133 6.55 -3.26 -4.73
CA ARG A 133 7.09 -3.08 -6.09
C ARG A 133 8.56 -3.48 -6.20
N TRP A 134 9.39 -3.09 -5.24
CA TRP A 134 10.82 -3.45 -5.23
C TRP A 134 11.02 -4.96 -5.01
N GLY A 135 10.26 -5.57 -4.12
CA GLY A 135 10.30 -7.00 -3.87
C GLY A 135 9.90 -7.81 -5.09
N LEU A 136 8.75 -7.50 -5.71
CA LEU A 136 8.28 -8.18 -6.92
C LEU A 136 9.27 -8.04 -8.08
N SER A 137 9.86 -6.86 -8.28
CA SER A 137 10.89 -6.66 -9.31
C SER A 137 12.11 -7.55 -9.08
N ARG A 138 12.51 -7.74 -7.82
CA ARG A 138 13.62 -8.61 -7.44
C ARG A 138 13.27 -10.08 -7.62
N MET A 139 12.08 -10.50 -7.21
CA MET A 139 11.60 -11.88 -7.35
C MET A 139 11.48 -12.28 -8.82
N ALA A 140 10.96 -11.40 -9.68
CA ALA A 140 10.91 -11.61 -11.12
C ALA A 140 12.31 -11.82 -11.74
N ARG A 141 13.33 -11.11 -11.25
CA ARG A 141 14.71 -11.31 -11.68
C ARG A 141 15.23 -12.70 -11.28
N TYR A 142 14.93 -13.18 -10.08
CA TYR A 142 15.36 -14.51 -9.64
C TYR A 142 14.61 -15.63 -10.34
N GLN A 143 13.31 -15.47 -10.59
CA GLN A 143 12.56 -16.40 -11.41
C GLN A 143 13.15 -16.51 -12.81
N LYS A 144 13.43 -15.37 -13.47
CA LYS A 144 14.08 -15.39 -14.79
C LYS A 144 15.42 -16.15 -14.78
N LEU A 145 16.25 -15.92 -13.77
CA LEU A 145 17.51 -16.65 -13.63
C LEU A 145 17.26 -18.16 -13.42
N SER A 146 16.25 -18.50 -12.63
CA SER A 146 15.84 -19.89 -12.41
C SER A 146 15.40 -20.56 -13.72
N ASP A 147 14.56 -19.88 -14.50
CA ASP A 147 14.06 -20.34 -15.79
C ASP A 147 15.19 -20.53 -16.82
N GLU A 148 16.24 -19.71 -16.76
CA GLU A 148 17.38 -19.76 -17.68
C GLU A 148 18.46 -20.78 -17.26
N LEU A 149 18.71 -20.96 -15.96
CA LEU A 149 19.87 -21.71 -15.45
C LEU A 149 19.52 -22.98 -14.68
N ILE A 150 18.39 -23.01 -13.97
CA ILE A 150 18.01 -24.10 -13.07
C ILE A 150 17.03 -25.03 -13.78
N VAL A 151 15.89 -24.51 -14.23
CA VAL A 151 14.81 -25.28 -14.87
C VAL A 151 15.30 -26.16 -16.01
N PRO A 152 16.15 -25.68 -16.96
CA PRO A 152 16.60 -26.50 -18.08
C PRO A 152 17.57 -27.63 -17.69
N ASN A 153 18.07 -27.62 -16.46
CA ASN A 153 19.12 -28.52 -16.00
C ASN A 153 18.70 -29.35 -14.77
N LEU A 154 17.40 -29.44 -14.47
CA LEU A 154 16.88 -30.20 -13.33
C LEU A 154 17.13 -31.72 -13.43
N ASP A 155 17.32 -32.23 -14.65
CA ASP A 155 17.65 -33.62 -14.94
C ASP A 155 19.16 -33.90 -14.90
N GLN A 156 19.99 -32.86 -14.79
CA GLN A 156 21.43 -32.99 -14.70
C GLN A 156 21.85 -33.50 -13.32
N ASP A 157 23.01 -34.15 -13.27
CA ASP A 157 23.64 -34.55 -12.01
C ASP A 157 23.94 -33.32 -11.12
N ILE A 158 23.95 -33.52 -9.80
CA ILE A 158 24.22 -32.44 -8.82
C ILE A 158 25.57 -31.75 -9.05
N SER A 159 26.55 -32.45 -9.64
CA SER A 159 27.85 -31.89 -10.05
C SER A 159 27.77 -30.85 -11.18
N PHE A 160 26.63 -30.72 -11.86
CA PHE A 160 26.37 -29.59 -12.75
C PHE A 160 26.25 -28.27 -11.98
N PHE A 161 25.66 -28.32 -10.78
CA PHE A 161 25.44 -27.16 -9.90
C PHE A 161 26.61 -26.92 -8.95
N TYR A 162 27.25 -28.00 -8.50
CA TYR A 162 28.34 -27.97 -7.53
C TYR A 162 29.68 -28.36 -8.14
N ASP A 163 30.77 -27.85 -7.58
CA ASP A 163 32.09 -28.41 -7.80
C ASP A 163 32.28 -29.63 -6.88
N PRO A 164 32.47 -30.85 -7.42
CA PRO A 164 32.56 -32.06 -6.61
C PRO A 164 33.80 -32.10 -5.70
N ALA A 165 34.88 -31.38 -6.04
CA ALA A 165 36.10 -31.35 -5.24
C ALA A 165 35.96 -30.42 -4.03
N THR A 166 35.35 -29.25 -4.24
CA THR A 166 35.20 -28.24 -3.19
C THR A 166 33.86 -28.30 -2.48
N LYS A 167 32.89 -29.04 -3.03
CA LYS A 167 31.48 -29.14 -2.60
C LYS A 167 30.74 -27.79 -2.57
N LYS A 168 31.29 -26.77 -3.24
CA LYS A 168 30.71 -25.43 -3.31
C LYS A 168 29.85 -25.27 -4.56
N LEU A 169 28.89 -24.36 -4.50
CA LEU A 169 28.17 -23.92 -5.68
C LEU A 169 29.17 -23.38 -6.72
N ARG A 170 28.97 -23.74 -7.98
CA ARG A 170 29.72 -23.12 -9.07
C ARG A 170 29.30 -21.65 -9.17
N LYS A 171 30.23 -20.80 -9.61
CA LYS A 171 30.06 -19.34 -9.70
C LYS A 171 28.73 -18.86 -10.31
N ARG A 172 28.21 -19.55 -11.33
CA ARG A 172 26.93 -19.21 -11.98
C ARG A 172 25.68 -19.41 -11.09
N PHE A 173 25.80 -20.18 -10.01
CA PHE A 173 24.72 -20.51 -9.08
C PHE A 173 24.91 -19.90 -7.68
N GLU A 174 26.00 -19.18 -7.42
CA GLU A 174 26.26 -18.53 -6.12
C GLU A 174 25.15 -17.53 -5.72
N ILE A 175 24.42 -16.99 -6.70
CA ILE A 175 23.26 -16.10 -6.50
C ILE A 175 22.04 -16.82 -5.89
N TYR A 176 22.00 -18.16 -5.90
CA TYR A 176 20.86 -18.94 -5.43
C TYR A 176 20.60 -18.78 -3.91
N PRO A 177 21.58 -19.00 -3.01
CA PRO A 177 21.37 -18.74 -1.58
C PRO A 177 21.04 -17.26 -1.30
N GLU A 178 21.61 -16.33 -2.07
CA GLU A 178 21.26 -14.90 -1.97
C GLU A 178 19.79 -14.65 -2.34
N ALA A 179 19.28 -15.34 -3.35
CA ALA A 179 17.87 -15.24 -3.77
C ALA A 179 16.91 -15.81 -2.72
N LEU A 180 17.25 -16.94 -2.09
CA LEU A 180 16.49 -17.49 -0.96
C LEU A 180 16.41 -16.48 0.20
N GLN A 181 17.56 -15.93 0.60
CA GLN A 181 17.62 -14.93 1.68
C GLN A 181 16.90 -13.63 1.31
N ALA A 182 16.95 -13.21 0.04
CA ALA A 182 16.23 -12.05 -0.43
C ALA A 182 14.71 -12.24 -0.41
N THR A 183 14.22 -13.48 -0.60
CA THR A 183 12.81 -13.85 -0.49
C THR A 183 12.35 -13.75 0.96
N VAL A 184 13.11 -14.34 1.90
CA VAL A 184 12.89 -14.21 3.35
C VAL A 184 12.87 -12.74 3.79
N LYS A 185 13.84 -11.95 3.31
CA LYS A 185 13.89 -10.52 3.62
C LYS A 185 12.65 -9.80 3.11
N PHE A 186 12.21 -10.10 1.90
CA PHE A 186 11.01 -9.49 1.33
C PHE A 186 9.75 -9.82 2.15
N ALA A 187 9.55 -11.07 2.55
CA ALA A 187 8.43 -11.44 3.40
C ALA A 187 8.45 -10.73 4.77
N ASN A 188 9.63 -10.58 5.37
CA ASN A 188 9.82 -9.83 6.61
C ASN A 188 9.51 -8.33 6.44
N ASP A 189 10.03 -7.71 5.37
CA ASP A 189 9.79 -6.30 5.06
C ASP A 189 8.30 -6.04 4.77
N LEU A 190 7.61 -6.96 4.10
CA LEU A 190 6.16 -6.91 3.85
C LEU A 190 5.36 -7.01 5.15
N GLU A 191 5.62 -8.01 6.00
CA GLU A 191 4.89 -8.16 7.27
C GLU A 191 5.05 -6.90 8.14
N HIS A 192 6.27 -6.36 8.20
CA HIS A 192 6.56 -5.15 8.94
C HIS A 192 5.79 -3.95 8.41
N THR A 193 5.85 -3.71 7.09
CA THR A 193 5.19 -2.55 6.47
C THR A 193 3.66 -2.66 6.52
N HIS A 194 3.10 -3.85 6.30
CA HIS A 194 1.66 -4.09 6.45
C HIS A 194 1.19 -3.84 7.88
N THR A 195 1.96 -4.31 8.88
CA THR A 195 1.63 -4.12 10.29
C THR A 195 1.69 -2.64 10.69
N GLU A 196 2.70 -1.90 10.23
CA GLU A 196 2.81 -0.46 10.50
C GLU A 196 1.69 0.32 9.83
N LEU A 197 1.35 0.00 8.58
CA LEU A 197 0.22 0.62 7.89
C LEU A 197 -1.11 0.33 8.59
N LEU A 198 -1.33 -0.92 9.02
CA LEU A 198 -2.52 -1.31 9.77
C LEU A 198 -2.67 -0.48 11.06
N LYS A 199 -1.59 -0.30 11.82
CA LYS A 199 -1.60 0.56 13.02
C LYS A 199 -1.98 2.01 12.69
N ARG A 200 -1.46 2.55 11.58
CA ARG A 200 -1.78 3.93 11.13
C ARG A 200 -3.24 4.08 10.76
N ILE A 201 -3.77 3.13 9.99
CA ILE A 201 -5.19 3.09 9.61
C ILE A 201 -6.06 3.04 10.86
N GLN A 202 -5.74 2.17 11.82
CA GLN A 202 -6.49 2.07 13.07
C GLN A 202 -6.45 3.36 13.89
N ALA A 203 -5.28 4.00 13.98
CA ALA A 203 -5.13 5.28 14.67
C ALA A 203 -5.95 6.39 14.00
N GLU A 204 -5.91 6.51 12.67
CA GLU A 204 -6.71 7.47 11.92
C GLU A 204 -8.21 7.24 12.12
N ARG A 205 -8.67 5.98 12.03
CA ARG A 205 -10.08 5.65 12.29
C ARG A 205 -10.52 5.96 13.72
N GLN A 206 -9.62 5.88 14.70
CA GLN A 206 -9.92 6.26 16.09
C GLN A 206 -9.95 7.78 16.29
N LEU A 207 -9.05 8.51 15.65
CA LEU A 207 -8.96 9.98 15.76
C LEU A 207 -10.17 10.69 15.14
N HIS A 208 -10.76 10.09 14.10
CA HIS A 208 -11.87 10.68 13.37
C HIS A 208 -13.21 9.93 13.52
N ARG A 209 -13.35 9.14 14.60
CA ARG A 209 -14.63 8.60 15.08
C ARG A 209 -15.33 9.61 15.98
#